data_AF-A0A7K1GH48-F1
#
_entry.id   AF-A0A7K1GH48-F1
#
_cell.length_a   1.000
_cell.length_b   1.000
_cell.length_c   1.000
_cell.angle_alpha   90.00
_cell.angle_beta   90.00
_cell.angle_gamma   90.00
#
_symmetry.space_group_name_H-M   'P 1'
#
loop_
_entity.id
_entity.type
_entity.pdbx_description
1 polymer ?
#
loop_
_entity_poly.entity_id
_entity_poly.type
_entity_poly.pdbx_seq_one_letter_code
_entity_poly.pdbx_strand_id
1 'polypeptide(L)'
;MKNKKSIIFRADGNANTGLGHLYRLFSLVETVKNKFDFVFLTKENSTRSVVPTDYNLDFIPMQIKLMEEPEWLSENYNSSEHIIIADGYHFNSTYQRLIKDYGFNLIYIDDLATEHMYADWVINHSPQIRSDDFKAQNYTKFALGMDYAMLRPAFLKAARKPMVLQPIDSVFVNFGGSDVLGLTYKTVSTLIEISAIKSINIILGAAYLDLRLFELKNRYSEKINIHKNLSENELIKVMQSCTFAIVPSSTILFELFCVKIPIFSGYFVDNQKNAFLEFKKSGVVYGEGDFTKLSKEQLRLKLEESILKSNHLDMLEKQEKLLDGQQAQRHLKIIKNTIVMNNIDIELIKVTVDDIELIRSWRNSDEVASYMYTENKISAEDQKNWYKKISTDTTSEYWIINYNGKKLGLASITDINRTLSSCYWAFYLGDTSVRGAGIGGKVEYNVLSYVFEELKLHKLRCEVFTFNDKVISMHEKFGFRREAYYRDHCYKNGAYHDVVGLAMLESEWKILKDKMHAKVYRTN
;
A
#
# COMPACT_ATOMS: atom_id res chain seq x y z
N MET A 1 5.08 -26.07 4.63
CA MET A 1 4.10 -25.15 4.02
C MET A 1 4.61 -23.73 4.30
N LYS A 2 5.00 -22.96 3.27
CA LYS A 2 5.65 -21.66 3.49
C LYS A 2 4.65 -20.66 4.12
N ASN A 3 4.97 -20.13 5.30
CA ASN A 3 4.23 -19.08 6.01
C ASN A 3 3.85 -17.95 5.04
N LYS A 4 2.58 -17.91 4.64
CA LYS A 4 2.02 -16.81 3.88
C LYS A 4 1.52 -15.81 4.91
N LYS A 5 2.09 -14.60 4.95
CA LYS A 5 1.60 -13.60 5.91
C LYS A 5 0.09 -13.39 5.71
N SER A 6 -0.64 -13.38 6.82
CA SER A 6 -2.05 -13.01 6.91
C SER A 6 -2.20 -11.48 6.95
N ILE A 7 -3.40 -10.98 6.65
CA ILE A 7 -3.69 -9.54 6.60
C ILE A 7 -4.67 -9.17 7.71
N ILE A 8 -4.31 -8.19 8.53
CA ILE A 8 -5.21 -7.57 9.50
C ILE A 8 -5.84 -6.34 8.85
N PHE A 9 -7.14 -6.37 8.61
CA PHE A 9 -7.91 -5.21 8.16
C PHE A 9 -8.51 -4.50 9.37
N ARG A 10 -8.02 -3.30 9.69
CA ARG A 10 -8.41 -2.56 10.90
C ARG A 10 -9.23 -1.32 10.55
N ALA A 11 -10.52 -1.34 10.88
CA ALA A 11 -11.39 -0.16 10.78
C ALA A 11 -12.52 -0.20 11.82
N ASP A 12 -13.04 0.97 12.14
CA ASP A 12 -14.24 1.13 12.97
C ASP A 12 -15.34 1.83 12.17
N GLY A 13 -16.58 1.52 12.52
CA GLY A 13 -17.73 2.18 11.91
C GLY A 13 -19.03 1.88 12.65
N ASN A 14 -19.81 2.93 12.92
CA ASN A 14 -21.13 2.79 13.50
C ASN A 14 -22.09 3.86 12.96
N ALA A 15 -23.33 3.85 13.45
CA ALA A 15 -24.38 4.80 13.06
C ALA A 15 -23.97 6.28 13.22
N ASN A 16 -23.13 6.57 14.22
CA ASN A 16 -22.71 7.94 14.57
C ASN A 16 -21.46 8.36 13.78
N THR A 17 -20.46 7.49 13.67
CA THR A 17 -19.19 7.79 12.99
C THR A 17 -19.24 7.57 11.47
N GLY A 18 -20.28 6.87 10.99
CA GLY A 18 -20.40 6.45 9.60
C GLY A 18 -19.76 5.08 9.35
N LEU A 19 -20.08 4.50 8.19
CA LEU A 19 -19.64 3.15 7.80
C LEU A 19 -18.60 3.17 6.66
N GLY A 20 -18.16 4.34 6.23
CA GLY A 20 -17.31 4.51 5.04
C GLY A 20 -16.02 3.71 5.11
N HIS A 21 -15.32 3.77 6.25
CA HIS A 21 -14.07 3.05 6.48
C HIS A 21 -14.24 1.52 6.32
N LEU A 22 -15.33 0.97 6.84
CA LEU A 22 -15.65 -0.45 6.70
C LEU A 22 -15.83 -0.84 5.24
N TYR A 23 -16.66 -0.10 4.49
CA TYR A 23 -16.92 -0.39 3.07
C TYR A 23 -15.66 -0.25 2.19
N ARG A 24 -14.77 0.69 2.51
CA ARG A 24 -13.48 0.80 1.80
C ARG A 24 -12.60 -0.41 2.06
N LEU A 25 -12.49 -0.85 3.32
CA LEU A 25 -11.75 -2.08 3.61
C LEU A 25 -12.42 -3.32 3.01
N PHE A 26 -13.75 -3.39 2.94
CA PHE A 26 -14.44 -4.50 2.26
C PHE A 26 -14.00 -4.61 0.80
N SER A 27 -13.83 -3.49 0.09
CA SER A 27 -13.31 -3.52 -1.29
C SER A 27 -11.92 -4.14 -1.42
N LEU A 28 -11.05 -3.88 -0.44
CA LEU A 28 -9.71 -4.46 -0.39
C LEU A 28 -9.74 -5.94 0.02
N VAL A 29 -10.57 -6.31 0.99
CA VAL A 29 -10.81 -7.71 1.38
C VAL A 29 -11.27 -8.52 0.18
N GLU A 30 -12.32 -8.08 -0.53
CA GLU A 30 -12.84 -8.78 -1.72
C GLU A 30 -11.78 -8.96 -2.82
N THR A 31 -10.83 -8.02 -2.92
CA THR A 31 -9.72 -8.10 -3.87
C THR A 31 -8.72 -9.22 -3.52
N VAL A 32 -8.57 -9.56 -2.23
CA VAL A 32 -7.49 -10.43 -1.75
C VAL A 32 -7.95 -11.70 -1.02
N LYS A 33 -9.22 -11.82 -0.63
CA LYS A 33 -9.73 -12.89 0.25
C LYS A 33 -9.53 -14.32 -0.30
N ASN A 34 -9.51 -14.48 -1.62
CA ASN A 34 -9.24 -15.76 -2.27
C ASN A 34 -7.73 -16.08 -2.43
N LYS A 35 -6.86 -15.18 -1.96
CA LYS A 35 -5.41 -15.25 -2.16
C LYS A 35 -4.64 -15.19 -0.84
N PHE A 36 -5.18 -14.63 0.22
CA PHE A 36 -4.51 -14.47 1.50
C PHE A 36 -5.47 -14.76 2.62
N ASP A 37 -4.96 -15.37 3.68
CA ASP A 37 -5.64 -15.41 4.96
C ASP A 37 -5.74 -13.97 5.49
N PHE A 38 -6.83 -13.69 6.21
CA PHE A 38 -7.04 -12.38 6.79
C PHE A 38 -7.88 -12.47 8.07
N VAL A 39 -7.81 -11.40 8.86
CA VAL A 39 -8.73 -11.09 9.94
C VAL A 39 -9.23 -9.67 9.73
N PHE A 40 -10.54 -9.48 9.87
CA PHE A 40 -11.16 -8.17 9.90
C PHE A 40 -11.34 -7.78 11.37
N LEU A 41 -10.66 -6.73 11.79
CA LEU A 41 -10.57 -6.32 13.19
C LEU A 41 -11.26 -4.98 13.41
N THR A 42 -12.19 -4.95 14.36
CA THR A 42 -12.95 -3.75 14.71
C THR A 42 -13.19 -3.65 16.21
N LYS A 43 -13.49 -2.45 16.73
CA LYS A 43 -13.95 -2.30 18.12
C LYS A 43 -15.27 -3.02 18.33
N GLU A 44 -15.48 -3.55 19.54
CA GLU A 44 -16.72 -4.25 19.90
C GLU A 44 -18.01 -3.43 19.69
N ASN A 45 -17.91 -2.09 19.75
CA ASN A 45 -19.01 -1.14 19.56
C ASN A 45 -19.26 -0.75 18.09
N SER A 46 -18.48 -1.29 17.14
CA SER A 46 -18.74 -1.13 15.71
C SER A 46 -19.97 -1.92 15.27
N THR A 47 -20.60 -1.47 14.19
CA THR A 47 -21.80 -2.12 13.64
C THR A 47 -21.45 -3.44 12.97
N ARG A 48 -21.77 -4.54 13.65
CA ARG A 48 -21.45 -5.91 13.20
C ARG A 48 -22.31 -6.37 12.03
N SER A 49 -23.56 -5.91 11.96
CA SER A 49 -24.54 -6.36 10.97
C SER A 49 -24.19 -6.03 9.52
N VAL A 50 -23.21 -5.16 9.28
CA VAL A 50 -22.74 -4.81 7.94
C VAL A 50 -21.50 -5.58 7.50
N VAL A 51 -20.84 -6.31 8.40
CA VAL A 51 -19.68 -7.15 8.07
C VAL A 51 -20.20 -8.45 7.45
N PRO A 52 -19.73 -8.86 6.26
CA PRO A 52 -20.13 -10.12 5.64
C PRO A 52 -19.85 -11.33 6.55
N THR A 53 -20.77 -12.29 6.57
CA THR A 53 -20.70 -13.47 7.46
C THR A 53 -19.57 -14.44 7.10
N ASP A 54 -19.05 -14.38 5.87
CA ASP A 54 -17.91 -15.16 5.40
C ASP A 54 -16.56 -14.53 5.78
N TYR A 55 -16.54 -13.38 6.45
CA TYR A 55 -15.30 -12.75 6.91
C TYR A 55 -14.87 -13.34 8.25
N ASN A 56 -13.56 -13.56 8.40
CA ASN A 56 -12.96 -13.86 9.70
C ASN A 56 -12.92 -12.58 10.54
N LEU A 57 -13.96 -12.37 11.36
CA LEU A 57 -14.14 -11.17 12.17
C LEU A 57 -13.62 -11.39 13.59
N ASP A 58 -12.79 -10.46 14.06
CA ASP A 58 -12.32 -10.40 15.45
C ASP A 58 -12.52 -9.00 16.05
N PHE A 59 -12.43 -8.90 17.37
CA PHE A 59 -12.74 -7.68 18.10
C PHE A 59 -11.63 -7.22 19.03
N ILE A 60 -11.38 -5.91 19.02
CA ILE A 60 -10.58 -5.25 20.06
C ILE A 60 -11.50 -4.96 21.25
N PRO A 61 -11.19 -5.45 22.46
CA PRO A 61 -12.01 -5.23 23.65
C PRO A 61 -12.23 -3.73 23.95
N MET A 62 -13.42 -3.37 24.43
CA MET A 62 -13.78 -1.96 24.70
C MET A 62 -12.82 -1.24 25.67
N GLN A 63 -12.21 -1.96 26.60
CA GLN A 63 -11.29 -1.39 27.59
C GLN A 63 -9.96 -0.93 27.00
N ILE A 64 -9.54 -1.50 25.86
CA ILE A 64 -8.28 -1.14 25.20
C ILE A 64 -8.45 0.23 24.56
N LYS A 65 -7.70 1.22 25.03
CA LYS A 65 -7.70 2.55 24.42
C LYS A 65 -6.92 2.54 23.13
N LEU A 66 -7.15 3.53 22.28
CA LEU A 66 -6.44 3.64 21.00
C LEU A 66 -4.91 3.68 21.13
N MET A 67 -4.41 4.29 22.20
CA MET A 67 -2.96 4.36 22.48
C MET A 67 -2.37 3.02 22.93
N GLU A 68 -3.20 2.12 23.46
CA GLU A 68 -2.83 0.78 23.95
C GLU A 68 -3.03 -0.29 22.86
N GLU A 69 -3.77 0.03 21.79
CA GLU A 69 -4.05 -0.90 20.70
C GLU A 69 -2.80 -1.44 19.99
N PRO A 70 -1.75 -0.66 19.69
CA PRO A 70 -0.54 -1.20 19.04
C PRO A 70 0.15 -2.29 19.88
N GLU A 71 0.20 -2.11 21.19
CA GLU A 71 0.72 -3.09 22.14
C GLU A 71 -0.16 -4.35 22.13
N TRP A 72 -1.48 -4.17 22.30
CA TRP A 72 -2.44 -5.27 22.26
C TRP A 72 -2.36 -6.06 20.93
N LEU A 73 -2.20 -5.38 19.80
CA LEU A 73 -2.01 -6.01 18.51
C LEU A 73 -0.75 -6.88 18.48
N SER A 74 0.35 -6.41 19.08
CA SER A 74 1.61 -7.18 19.14
C SER A 74 1.53 -8.41 20.04
N GLU A 75 0.69 -8.38 21.08
CA GLU A 75 0.46 -9.52 21.98
C GLU A 75 -0.42 -10.60 21.35
N ASN A 76 -1.34 -10.20 20.47
CA ASN A 76 -2.34 -11.10 19.86
C ASN A 76 -1.96 -11.56 18.44
N TYR A 77 -1.10 -10.81 17.76
CA TYR A 77 -0.72 -11.07 16.38
C TYR A 77 0.79 -10.95 16.18
N ASN A 78 1.38 -11.94 15.50
CA ASN A 78 2.80 -11.93 15.20
C ASN A 78 3.09 -11.02 13.99
N SER A 79 3.89 -9.97 14.17
CA SER A 79 4.28 -9.01 13.11
C SER A 79 5.09 -9.65 11.98
N SER A 80 5.80 -10.76 12.24
CA SER A 80 6.45 -11.57 11.21
C SER A 80 5.47 -12.42 10.38
N GLU A 81 4.22 -12.54 10.81
CA GLU A 81 3.18 -13.31 10.11
C GLU A 81 2.03 -12.44 9.63
N HIS A 82 1.94 -11.18 10.07
CA HIS A 82 0.84 -10.29 9.76
C HIS A 82 1.31 -8.97 9.15
N ILE A 83 0.49 -8.40 8.27
CA ILE A 83 0.56 -6.98 7.91
C ILE A 83 -0.75 -6.32 8.32
N ILE A 84 -0.72 -5.00 8.55
CA ILE A 84 -1.90 -4.23 8.94
C ILE A 84 -2.30 -3.31 7.79
N ILE A 85 -3.58 -3.33 7.44
CA ILE A 85 -4.24 -2.37 6.56
C ILE A 85 -5.26 -1.61 7.39
N ALA A 86 -4.99 -0.34 7.69
CA ALA A 86 -5.81 0.46 8.60
C ALA A 86 -6.54 1.59 7.86
N ASP A 87 -7.81 1.83 8.22
CA ASP A 87 -8.63 2.92 7.70
C ASP A 87 -9.42 3.60 8.84
N GLY A 88 -9.12 4.87 9.10
CA GLY A 88 -9.80 5.67 10.12
C GLY A 88 -9.01 6.89 10.56
N TYR A 89 -9.69 8.03 10.74
CA TYR A 89 -9.06 9.32 11.08
C TYR A 89 -8.30 9.33 12.41
N HIS A 90 -8.59 8.38 13.29
CA HIS A 90 -8.00 8.31 14.61
C HIS A 90 -6.61 7.64 14.61
N PHE A 91 -6.22 6.94 13.54
CA PHE A 91 -4.89 6.33 13.38
C PHE A 91 -3.82 7.37 13.02
N ASN A 92 -3.59 8.30 13.95
CA ASN A 92 -2.69 9.44 13.82
C ASN A 92 -1.19 9.04 13.75
N SER A 93 -0.33 10.03 13.58
CA SER A 93 1.13 9.85 13.47
C SER A 93 1.73 9.01 14.61
N THR A 94 1.22 9.17 15.84
CA THR A 94 1.70 8.41 17.01
C THR A 94 1.27 6.96 16.95
N TYR A 95 0.01 6.69 16.59
CA TYR A 95 -0.49 5.32 16.40
C TYR A 95 0.31 4.60 15.33
N GLN A 96 0.48 5.23 14.16
CA GLN A 96 1.24 4.63 13.05
C GLN A 96 2.69 4.33 13.46
N ARG A 97 3.36 5.27 14.16
CA ARG A 97 4.72 5.05 14.66
C ARG A 97 4.78 3.85 15.61
N LEU A 98 3.87 3.74 16.57
CA LEU A 98 3.83 2.60 17.49
C LEU A 98 3.61 1.28 16.76
N ILE A 99 2.70 1.23 15.79
CA ILE A 99 2.52 0.04 14.94
C ILE A 99 3.83 -0.36 14.24
N LYS A 100 4.62 0.62 13.78
CA LYS A 100 5.95 0.39 13.19
C LYS A 100 6.99 -0.05 14.22
N ASP A 101 6.93 0.48 15.44
CA ASP A 101 7.84 0.15 16.55
C ASP A 101 7.60 -1.26 17.11
N TYR A 102 6.42 -1.85 16.87
CA TYR A 102 6.08 -3.27 17.10
C TYR A 102 6.27 -4.15 15.85
N GLY A 103 6.98 -3.64 14.84
CA GLY A 103 7.49 -4.44 13.72
C GLY A 103 6.46 -4.71 12.62
N PHE A 104 5.22 -4.26 12.77
CA PHE A 104 4.21 -4.47 11.73
C PHE A 104 4.51 -3.62 10.49
N ASN A 105 4.14 -4.18 9.34
CA ASN A 105 3.97 -3.36 8.15
C ASN A 105 2.58 -2.76 8.10
N LEU A 106 2.53 -1.52 7.64
CA LEU A 106 1.32 -0.73 7.65
C LEU A 106 1.04 -0.20 6.25
N ILE A 107 -0.14 -0.54 5.74
CA ILE A 107 -0.79 0.16 4.65
C ILE A 107 -1.88 1.02 5.30
N TYR A 108 -1.79 2.33 5.14
CA TYR A 108 -2.73 3.26 5.74
C TYR A 108 -3.60 3.90 4.65
N ILE A 109 -4.91 3.92 4.88
CA ILE A 109 -5.85 4.66 4.04
C ILE A 109 -6.05 6.04 4.67
N ASP A 110 -5.65 7.05 3.92
CA ASP A 110 -5.71 8.44 4.35
C ASP A 110 -6.57 9.26 3.38
N ASP A 111 -7.35 10.20 3.90
CA ASP A 111 -8.14 11.13 3.09
C ASP A 111 -7.76 12.60 3.31
N LEU A 112 -6.96 12.90 4.34
CA LEU A 112 -6.79 14.26 4.85
C LEU A 112 -5.40 14.85 4.55
N ALA A 113 -4.38 14.00 4.44
CA ALA A 113 -2.96 14.36 4.30
C ALA A 113 -2.46 15.33 5.39
N THR A 114 -3.03 15.26 6.60
CA THR A 114 -2.69 16.19 7.70
C THR A 114 -1.60 15.66 8.64
N GLU A 115 -1.48 14.34 8.76
CA GLU A 115 -0.55 13.68 9.68
C GLU A 115 0.85 13.49 9.06
N HIS A 116 1.85 13.23 9.92
CA HIS A 116 3.14 12.72 9.45
C HIS A 116 3.05 11.21 9.29
N MET A 117 3.19 10.72 8.06
CA MET A 117 2.97 9.32 7.71
C MET A 117 4.18 8.45 8.08
N TYR A 118 3.91 7.37 8.81
CA TYR A 118 4.86 6.30 9.13
C TYR A 118 4.54 4.98 8.41
N ALA A 119 3.42 4.92 7.69
CA ALA A 119 3.03 3.75 6.92
C ALA A 119 4.05 3.40 5.82
N ASP A 120 4.18 2.11 5.49
CA ASP A 120 4.96 1.64 4.34
C ASP A 120 4.30 2.10 3.02
N TRP A 121 2.96 2.07 2.99
CA TRP A 121 2.16 2.58 1.89
C TRP A 121 1.02 3.45 2.43
N VAL A 122 0.78 4.57 1.74
CA VAL A 122 -0.42 5.39 1.93
C VAL A 122 -1.29 5.28 0.68
N ILE A 123 -2.54 4.89 0.85
CA ILE A 123 -3.56 4.89 -0.20
C ILE A 123 -4.47 6.09 0.04
N ASN A 124 -4.56 6.99 -0.93
CA ASN A 124 -5.51 8.12 -0.90
C ASN A 124 -6.15 8.25 -2.27
N HIS A 125 -7.44 7.96 -2.36
CA HIS A 125 -8.18 7.96 -3.62
C HIS A 125 -8.70 9.32 -4.07
N SER A 126 -8.35 10.41 -3.37
CA SER A 126 -8.78 11.76 -3.74
C SER A 126 -8.16 12.19 -5.07
N PRO A 127 -8.95 12.71 -6.03
CA PRO A 127 -8.47 12.99 -7.39
C PRO A 127 -7.38 14.07 -7.46
N GLN A 128 -7.35 15.00 -6.52
CA GLN A 128 -6.44 16.15 -6.50
C GLN A 128 -5.11 15.91 -5.77
N ILE A 129 -4.98 14.82 -5.02
CA ILE A 129 -3.88 14.61 -4.07
C ILE A 129 -2.58 14.23 -4.80
N ARG A 130 -1.46 14.74 -4.31
CA ARG A 130 -0.10 14.51 -4.81
C ARG A 130 0.80 14.05 -3.68
N SER A 131 1.94 13.44 -4.01
CA SER A 131 2.93 13.00 -3.01
C SER A 131 3.41 14.15 -2.14
N ASP A 132 3.54 15.34 -2.72
CA ASP A 132 4.09 16.53 -2.06
C ASP A 132 3.12 17.14 -1.04
N ASP A 133 1.85 16.71 -1.06
CA ASP A 133 0.84 17.11 -0.07
C ASP A 133 1.07 16.38 1.28
N PHE A 134 1.90 15.32 1.31
CA PHE A 134 2.14 14.51 2.50
C PHE A 134 3.46 14.86 3.19
N LYS A 135 3.43 14.88 4.53
CA LYS A 135 4.63 14.72 5.36
C LYS A 135 4.80 13.23 5.65
N ALA A 136 5.96 12.65 5.35
CA ALA A 136 6.14 11.21 5.50
C ALA A 136 7.59 10.81 5.76
N GLN A 137 7.78 9.54 6.15
CA GLN A 137 9.10 8.93 6.16
C GLN A 137 9.63 8.74 4.74
N ASN A 138 10.96 8.78 4.57
CA ASN A 138 11.61 8.63 3.26
C ASN A 138 11.32 7.27 2.58
N TYR A 139 10.88 6.27 3.34
CA TYR A 139 10.52 4.95 2.82
C TYR A 139 9.05 4.83 2.42
N THR A 140 8.19 5.77 2.85
CA THR A 140 6.75 5.71 2.60
C THR A 140 6.48 5.86 1.12
N LYS A 141 5.66 4.94 0.58
CA LYS A 141 5.22 4.95 -0.81
C LYS A 141 3.76 5.38 -0.90
N PHE A 142 3.39 5.97 -2.04
CA PHE A 142 2.07 6.55 -2.22
C PHE A 142 1.32 5.90 -3.38
N ALA A 143 0.03 5.66 -3.15
CA ALA A 143 -0.93 5.09 -4.07
C ALA A 143 -2.13 6.05 -4.18
N LEU A 144 -2.04 6.98 -5.13
CA LEU A 144 -2.85 8.22 -5.13
C LEU A 144 -3.84 8.31 -6.28
N GLY A 145 -4.96 8.98 -6.04
CA GLY A 145 -5.95 9.34 -7.04
C GLY A 145 -6.84 8.19 -7.49
N MET A 146 -7.56 8.42 -8.60
CA MET A 146 -8.57 7.48 -9.12
C MET A 146 -7.99 6.16 -9.63
N ASP A 147 -6.69 6.12 -9.93
CA ASP A 147 -5.95 4.89 -10.24
C ASP A 147 -6.01 3.87 -9.09
N TYR A 148 -6.14 4.36 -7.85
CA TYR A 148 -6.22 3.55 -6.63
C TYR A 148 -7.57 3.71 -5.92
N ALA A 149 -8.62 4.12 -6.64
CA ALA A 149 -9.99 4.13 -6.13
C ALA A 149 -10.39 2.76 -5.57
N MET A 150 -10.76 2.73 -4.30
CA MET A 150 -11.22 1.55 -3.57
C MET A 150 -12.63 1.18 -4.02
N LEU A 151 -12.71 0.30 -5.02
CA LEU A 151 -13.95 -0.16 -5.66
C LEU A 151 -14.06 -1.67 -5.58
N ARG A 152 -15.26 -2.15 -5.25
CA ARG A 152 -15.51 -3.60 -5.13
C ARG A 152 -15.46 -4.27 -6.50
N PRO A 153 -15.05 -5.55 -6.61
CA PRO A 153 -14.90 -6.23 -7.90
C PRO A 153 -16.16 -6.23 -8.78
N ALA A 154 -17.36 -6.28 -8.18
CA ALA A 154 -18.63 -6.23 -8.91
C ALA A 154 -18.82 -4.89 -9.66
N PHE A 155 -18.42 -3.76 -9.05
CA PHE A 155 -18.47 -2.45 -9.68
C PHE A 155 -17.45 -2.32 -10.82
N LEU A 156 -16.23 -2.82 -10.63
CA LEU A 156 -15.23 -2.86 -11.70
C LEU A 156 -15.70 -3.70 -12.90
N LYS A 157 -16.47 -4.77 -12.66
CA LYS A 157 -17.12 -5.55 -13.72
C LYS A 157 -18.23 -4.75 -14.40
N ALA A 158 -19.03 -4.00 -13.63
CA ALA A 158 -20.09 -3.14 -14.17
C ALA A 158 -19.52 -2.01 -15.05
N ALA A 159 -18.37 -1.44 -14.70
CA ALA A 159 -17.68 -0.38 -15.45
C ALA A 159 -17.30 -0.76 -16.89
N ARG A 160 -17.20 -2.07 -17.19
CA ARG A 160 -16.91 -2.58 -18.54
C ARG A 160 -18.11 -2.53 -19.47
N LYS A 161 -19.32 -2.33 -18.96
CA LYS A 161 -20.50 -2.19 -19.80
C LYS A 161 -20.45 -0.84 -20.53
N PRO A 162 -20.90 -0.78 -21.80
CA PRO A 162 -21.01 0.47 -22.51
C PRO A 162 -22.06 1.36 -21.83
N MET A 163 -21.82 2.66 -21.87
CA MET A 163 -22.77 3.68 -21.45
C MET A 163 -23.97 3.71 -22.41
N VAL A 164 -25.17 3.91 -21.87
CA VAL A 164 -26.40 4.13 -22.65
C VAL A 164 -27.13 5.34 -22.06
N LEU A 165 -27.15 6.46 -22.78
CA LEU A 165 -27.91 7.63 -22.35
C LEU A 165 -29.41 7.36 -22.52
N GLN A 166 -30.17 7.65 -21.47
CA GLN A 166 -31.62 7.54 -21.45
C GLN A 166 -32.24 8.86 -20.98
N PRO A 167 -33.51 9.14 -21.31
CA PRO A 167 -34.22 10.28 -20.75
C PRO A 167 -34.17 10.24 -19.23
N ILE A 168 -33.89 11.39 -18.59
CA ILE A 168 -33.83 11.46 -17.13
C ILE A 168 -35.24 11.43 -16.57
N ASP A 169 -35.67 10.26 -16.09
CA ASP A 169 -36.95 10.07 -15.41
C ASP A 169 -36.88 9.18 -14.14
N SER A 170 -35.75 8.52 -13.90
CA SER A 170 -35.50 7.70 -12.71
C SER A 170 -34.25 8.20 -11.97
N VAL A 171 -34.37 8.53 -10.69
CA VAL A 171 -33.31 9.16 -9.89
C VAL A 171 -32.84 8.25 -8.76
N PHE A 172 -31.53 8.04 -8.67
CA PHE A 172 -30.87 7.41 -7.53
C PHE A 172 -30.53 8.45 -6.46
N VAL A 173 -30.89 8.21 -5.20
CA VAL A 173 -30.60 9.11 -4.06
C VAL A 173 -29.93 8.32 -2.94
N ASN A 174 -28.76 8.80 -2.49
CA ASN A 174 -28.08 8.24 -1.32
C ASN A 174 -27.23 9.31 -0.63
N PHE A 175 -27.54 9.65 0.63
CA PHE A 175 -26.75 10.56 1.47
C PHE A 175 -25.99 9.85 2.60
N GLY A 176 -25.93 8.52 2.57
CA GLY A 176 -25.20 7.71 3.54
C GLY A 176 -26.09 7.12 4.63
N GLY A 177 -25.42 6.57 5.66
CA GLY A 177 -26.02 5.59 6.56
C GLY A 177 -27.10 6.14 7.51
N SER A 178 -26.83 7.28 8.15
CA SER A 178 -27.71 7.89 9.16
C SER A 178 -28.45 9.13 8.65
N ASP A 179 -27.84 9.89 7.74
CA ASP A 179 -28.37 11.14 7.17
C ASP A 179 -29.05 12.04 8.22
N VAL A 180 -28.33 12.29 9.32
CA VAL A 180 -28.81 13.08 10.47
C VAL A 180 -29.21 14.51 10.10
N LEU A 181 -28.73 15.01 8.96
CA LEU A 181 -29.01 16.35 8.43
C LEU A 181 -30.30 16.40 7.60
N GLY A 182 -30.99 15.27 7.40
CA GLY A 182 -32.24 15.18 6.66
C GLY A 182 -32.12 15.52 5.17
N LEU A 183 -30.94 15.31 4.58
CA LEU A 183 -30.68 15.67 3.18
C LEU A 183 -31.44 14.78 2.21
N THR A 184 -31.61 13.50 2.54
CA THR A 184 -32.44 12.56 1.78
C THR A 184 -33.88 13.05 1.73
N TYR A 185 -34.47 13.42 2.87
CA TYR A 185 -35.84 13.94 2.90
C TYR A 185 -35.95 15.22 2.07
N LYS A 186 -35.03 16.18 2.25
CA LYS A 186 -35.02 17.42 1.48
C LYS A 186 -34.97 17.15 -0.02
N THR A 187 -34.01 16.34 -0.48
CA THR A 187 -33.83 15.98 -1.89
C THR A 187 -35.04 15.27 -2.45
N VAL A 188 -35.60 14.28 -1.74
CA VAL A 188 -36.78 13.52 -2.19
C VAL A 188 -38.00 14.43 -2.27
N SER A 189 -38.22 15.30 -1.27
CA SER A 189 -39.32 16.26 -1.28
C SER A 189 -39.25 17.27 -2.43
N THR A 190 -38.03 17.59 -2.90
CA THR A 190 -37.81 18.42 -4.09
C THR A 190 -38.06 17.63 -5.38
N LEU A 191 -37.55 16.41 -5.50
CA LEU A 191 -37.68 15.58 -6.71
C LEU A 191 -39.14 15.22 -7.04
N ILE A 192 -40.01 15.11 -6.03
CA ILE A 192 -41.44 14.85 -6.24
C ILE A 192 -42.09 15.97 -7.06
N GLU A 193 -41.65 17.21 -6.89
CA GLU A 193 -42.17 18.42 -7.56
C GLU A 193 -41.69 18.55 -9.01
N ILE A 194 -40.65 17.82 -9.39
CA ILE A 194 -40.13 17.83 -10.76
C ILE A 194 -40.92 16.81 -11.61
N SER A 195 -41.68 17.32 -12.57
CA SER A 195 -42.62 16.55 -13.40
C SER A 195 -41.95 15.50 -14.29
N ALA A 196 -40.71 15.77 -14.75
CA ALA A 196 -39.94 14.83 -15.56
C ALA A 196 -39.57 13.54 -14.80
N ILE A 197 -39.48 13.60 -13.47
CA ILE A 197 -39.09 12.46 -12.64
C ILE A 197 -40.31 11.59 -12.37
N LYS A 198 -40.23 10.33 -12.78
CA LYS A 198 -41.26 9.29 -12.60
C LYS A 198 -40.93 8.33 -11.47
N SER A 199 -39.64 8.08 -11.20
CA SER A 199 -39.20 7.18 -10.13
C SER A 199 -38.03 7.75 -9.33
N ILE A 200 -38.03 7.50 -8.02
CA ILE A 200 -37.00 7.94 -7.08
C ILE A 200 -36.59 6.72 -6.26
N ASN A 201 -35.40 6.19 -6.51
CA ASN A 201 -34.81 5.07 -5.80
C ASN A 201 -33.88 5.57 -4.71
N ILE A 202 -34.20 5.28 -3.46
CA ILE A 202 -33.52 5.79 -2.29
C ILE A 202 -32.83 4.65 -1.57
N ILE A 203 -31.52 4.78 -1.34
CA ILE A 203 -30.77 3.86 -0.50
C ILE A 203 -30.65 4.47 0.89
N LEU A 204 -31.21 3.79 1.88
CA LEU A 204 -31.09 4.20 3.29
C LEU A 204 -30.17 3.24 4.03
N GLY A 205 -29.35 3.78 4.93
CA GLY A 205 -28.62 2.94 5.88
C GLY A 205 -29.50 2.42 7.01
N ALA A 206 -28.96 1.46 7.75
CA ALA A 206 -29.63 0.84 8.89
C ALA A 206 -29.99 1.83 10.01
N ALA A 207 -29.31 2.99 10.06
CA ALA A 207 -29.46 4.00 11.10
C ALA A 207 -30.37 5.18 10.71
N TYR A 208 -31.09 5.11 9.58
CA TYR A 208 -31.98 6.19 9.15
C TYR A 208 -33.28 6.23 9.96
N LEU A 209 -33.60 7.38 10.57
CA LEU A 209 -34.72 7.54 11.52
C LEU A 209 -35.80 8.56 11.12
N ASP A 210 -35.65 9.29 10.00
CA ASP A 210 -36.59 10.36 9.64
C ASP A 210 -37.93 9.81 9.11
N LEU A 211 -38.97 9.89 9.96
CA LEU A 211 -40.31 9.38 9.66
C LEU A 211 -41.00 10.10 8.50
N ARG A 212 -40.64 11.37 8.23
CA ARG A 212 -41.26 12.18 7.17
C ARG A 212 -41.04 11.58 5.79
N LEU A 213 -39.91 10.88 5.59
CA LEU A 213 -39.65 10.18 4.34
C LEU A 213 -40.63 9.03 4.10
N PHE A 214 -40.99 8.30 5.15
CA PHE A 214 -41.96 7.19 5.06
C PHE A 214 -43.38 7.70 4.81
N GLU A 215 -43.74 8.86 5.39
CA GLU A 215 -45.00 9.54 5.07
C GLU A 215 -45.06 9.95 3.58
N LEU A 216 -43.96 10.50 3.04
CA LEU A 216 -43.86 10.78 1.61
C LEU A 216 -43.98 9.51 0.76
N LYS A 217 -43.30 8.42 1.14
CA LYS A 217 -43.41 7.13 0.45
C LYS A 217 -44.86 6.61 0.44
N ASN A 218 -45.60 6.75 1.54
CA ASN A 218 -47.00 6.34 1.59
C ASN A 218 -47.88 7.18 0.66
N ARG A 219 -47.61 8.50 0.56
CA ARG A 219 -48.37 9.40 -0.33
C ARG A 219 -48.03 9.19 -1.81
N TYR A 220 -46.77 8.85 -2.12
CA TYR A 220 -46.24 8.72 -3.48
C TYR A 220 -45.71 7.30 -3.72
N SER A 221 -46.54 6.28 -3.45
CA SER A 221 -46.15 4.87 -3.43
C SER A 221 -45.55 4.38 -4.76
N GLU A 222 -46.08 4.85 -5.89
CA GLU A 222 -45.62 4.47 -7.23
C GLU A 222 -44.32 5.18 -7.65
N LYS A 223 -44.04 6.36 -7.09
CA LYS A 223 -42.90 7.21 -7.47
C LYS A 223 -41.69 7.00 -6.57
N ILE A 224 -41.87 6.64 -5.31
CA ILE A 224 -40.77 6.52 -4.34
C ILE A 224 -40.48 5.05 -4.05
N ASN A 225 -39.23 4.62 -4.17
CA ASN A 225 -38.77 3.27 -3.86
C ASN A 225 -37.66 3.33 -2.82
N ILE A 226 -37.89 2.75 -1.64
CA ILE A 226 -36.94 2.74 -0.54
C ILE A 226 -36.28 1.37 -0.46
N HIS A 227 -34.94 1.38 -0.46
CA HIS A 227 -34.10 0.19 -0.38
C HIS A 227 -33.21 0.24 0.87
N LYS A 228 -32.99 -0.91 1.50
CA LYS A 228 -32.13 -1.05 2.68
C LYS A 228 -31.34 -2.36 2.59
N ASN A 229 -30.15 -2.39 3.19
CA ASN A 229 -29.32 -3.59 3.32
C ASN A 229 -29.08 -4.35 2.01
N LEU A 230 -28.89 -3.60 0.91
CA LEU A 230 -28.64 -4.20 -0.40
C LEU A 230 -27.26 -4.84 -0.44
N SER A 231 -27.19 -6.04 -1.01
CA SER A 231 -25.93 -6.62 -1.48
C SER A 231 -25.32 -5.76 -2.61
N GLU A 232 -24.04 -5.99 -2.91
CA GLU A 232 -23.35 -5.26 -3.97
C GLU A 232 -24.07 -5.37 -5.33
N ASN A 233 -24.52 -6.57 -5.67
CA ASN A 233 -25.21 -6.83 -6.93
C ASN A 233 -26.60 -6.18 -6.98
N GLU A 234 -27.30 -6.13 -5.86
CA GLU A 234 -28.59 -5.42 -5.77
C GLU A 234 -28.41 -3.92 -5.88
N LEU A 235 -27.39 -3.35 -5.22
CA LEU A 235 -27.07 -1.94 -5.33
C LEU A 235 -26.74 -1.55 -6.78
N ILE A 236 -25.92 -2.35 -7.47
CA ILE A 236 -25.61 -2.16 -8.89
C ILE A 236 -26.89 -2.21 -9.75
N LYS A 237 -27.80 -3.16 -9.49
CA LYS A 237 -29.08 -3.25 -10.22
C LYS A 237 -29.93 -2.01 -10.01
N VAL A 238 -30.03 -1.50 -8.78
CA VAL A 238 -30.78 -0.28 -8.49
C VAL A 238 -30.15 0.92 -9.20
N MET A 239 -28.82 1.09 -9.13
CA MET A 239 -28.13 2.16 -9.86
C MET A 239 -28.35 2.06 -11.38
N GLN A 240 -28.30 0.85 -11.96
CA GLN A 240 -28.53 0.61 -13.40
C GLN A 240 -29.99 0.82 -13.83
N SER A 241 -30.94 0.80 -12.89
CA SER A 241 -32.35 1.13 -13.16
C SER A 241 -32.64 2.64 -13.11
N CYS A 242 -31.64 3.44 -12.74
CA CYS A 242 -31.74 4.90 -12.68
C CYS A 242 -31.04 5.53 -13.88
N THR A 243 -31.51 6.72 -14.24
CA THR A 243 -31.01 7.53 -15.36
C THR A 243 -30.33 8.82 -14.88
N PHE A 244 -30.38 9.10 -13.58
CA PHE A 244 -29.73 10.23 -12.92
C PHE A 244 -29.41 9.89 -11.47
N ALA A 245 -28.43 10.53 -10.86
CA ALA A 245 -28.11 10.33 -9.44
C ALA A 245 -27.90 11.64 -8.68
N ILE A 246 -28.25 11.64 -7.40
CA ILE A 246 -27.97 12.70 -6.45
C ILE A 246 -27.29 12.11 -5.21
N VAL A 247 -26.02 12.43 -5.02
CA VAL A 247 -25.18 11.86 -3.96
C VAL A 247 -24.15 12.88 -3.44
N PRO A 248 -23.63 12.74 -2.21
CA PRO A 248 -22.43 13.46 -1.80
C PRO A 248 -21.17 12.88 -2.47
N SER A 249 -20.09 13.66 -2.47
CA SER A 249 -18.76 13.26 -2.97
C SER A 249 -18.04 12.34 -1.98
N SER A 250 -18.66 11.18 -1.72
CA SER A 250 -18.16 10.10 -0.86
C SER A 250 -17.96 8.82 -1.69
N THR A 251 -17.64 7.68 -1.06
CA THR A 251 -17.42 6.40 -1.74
C THR A 251 -18.54 6.02 -2.73
N ILE A 252 -19.80 6.35 -2.44
CA ILE A 252 -20.92 6.06 -3.36
C ILE A 252 -20.79 6.75 -4.72
N LEU A 253 -20.16 7.93 -4.78
CA LEU A 253 -19.94 8.65 -6.03
C LEU A 253 -18.98 7.86 -6.94
N PHE A 254 -17.96 7.23 -6.34
CA PHE A 254 -16.95 6.47 -7.06
C PHE A 254 -17.57 5.20 -7.65
N GLU A 255 -18.51 4.59 -6.91
CA GLU A 255 -19.32 3.46 -7.38
C GLU A 255 -20.24 3.85 -8.55
N LEU A 256 -20.83 5.04 -8.51
CA LEU A 256 -21.66 5.57 -9.60
C LEU A 256 -20.87 5.83 -10.88
N PHE A 257 -19.60 6.23 -10.81
CA PHE A 257 -18.74 6.32 -12.00
C PHE A 257 -18.58 4.98 -12.72
N CYS A 258 -18.75 3.84 -12.03
CA CYS A 258 -18.75 2.52 -12.65
C CYS A 258 -20.05 2.21 -13.41
N VAL A 259 -21.15 2.91 -13.12
CA VAL A 259 -22.46 2.69 -13.75
C VAL A 259 -22.71 3.66 -14.90
N LYS A 260 -21.99 4.79 -14.94
CA LYS A 260 -21.99 5.79 -16.03
C LYS A 260 -23.38 6.39 -16.28
N ILE A 261 -23.94 7.02 -15.24
CA ILE A 261 -25.16 7.85 -15.33
C ILE A 261 -24.83 9.30 -14.99
N PRO A 262 -25.59 10.30 -15.48
CA PRO A 262 -25.36 11.69 -15.09
C PRO A 262 -25.62 11.88 -13.59
N ILE A 263 -24.74 12.64 -12.93
CA ILE A 263 -24.72 12.76 -11.47
C ILE A 263 -24.76 14.24 -11.07
N PHE A 264 -25.63 14.57 -10.11
CA PHE A 264 -25.56 15.81 -9.34
C PHE A 264 -24.91 15.52 -7.98
N SER A 265 -23.75 16.11 -7.74
CA SER A 265 -22.97 15.91 -6.52
C SER A 265 -22.84 17.18 -5.68
N GLY A 266 -22.31 17.02 -4.47
CA GLY A 266 -22.02 18.08 -3.51
C GLY A 266 -21.28 17.52 -2.30
N TYR A 267 -21.25 18.25 -1.20
CA TYR A 267 -20.70 17.80 0.07
C TYR A 267 -21.54 18.29 1.25
N PHE A 268 -21.39 17.66 2.42
CA PHE A 268 -21.96 18.15 3.68
C PHE A 268 -21.02 17.97 4.88
N VAL A 269 -19.81 17.47 4.61
CA VAL A 269 -18.69 17.34 5.55
C VAL A 269 -17.41 17.76 4.83
N ASP A 270 -16.45 18.33 5.55
CA ASP A 270 -15.29 19.00 4.96
C ASP A 270 -14.38 18.08 4.14
N ASN A 271 -14.25 16.82 4.54
CA ASN A 271 -13.44 15.81 3.84
C ASN A 271 -13.95 15.46 2.43
N GLN A 272 -15.19 15.79 2.09
CA GLN A 272 -15.75 15.58 0.74
C GLN A 272 -15.52 16.79 -0.20
N LYS A 273 -15.20 17.96 0.36
CA LYS A 273 -15.18 19.24 -0.37
C LYS A 273 -14.16 19.25 -1.50
N ASN A 274 -12.93 18.82 -1.24
CA ASN A 274 -11.86 18.89 -2.24
C ASN A 274 -12.13 17.95 -3.42
N ALA A 275 -12.59 16.73 -3.15
CA ALA A 275 -12.99 15.79 -4.18
C ALA A 275 -14.15 16.36 -5.04
N PHE A 276 -15.17 16.94 -4.40
CA PHE A 276 -16.28 17.60 -5.12
C PHE A 276 -15.78 18.69 -6.08
N LEU A 277 -14.92 19.60 -5.59
CA LEU A 277 -14.43 20.72 -6.40
C LEU A 277 -13.66 20.23 -7.62
N GLU A 278 -12.83 19.20 -7.48
CA GLU A 278 -12.07 18.63 -8.60
C GLU A 278 -12.97 17.88 -9.59
N PHE A 279 -13.95 17.11 -9.11
CA PHE A 279 -14.91 16.42 -9.98
C PHE A 279 -15.82 17.40 -10.74
N LYS A 280 -16.27 18.48 -10.09
CA LYS A 280 -17.05 19.54 -10.74
C LYS A 280 -16.20 20.26 -11.79
N LYS A 281 -14.95 20.58 -11.48
CA LYS A 281 -14.01 21.24 -12.39
C LYS A 281 -13.69 20.38 -13.62
N SER A 282 -13.52 19.07 -13.44
CA SER A 282 -13.27 18.13 -14.55
C SER A 282 -14.53 17.82 -15.37
N GLY A 283 -15.72 18.20 -14.90
CA GLY A 283 -16.98 18.03 -15.63
C GLY A 283 -17.55 16.61 -15.57
N VAL A 284 -17.11 15.78 -14.63
CA VAL A 284 -17.61 14.41 -14.44
C VAL A 284 -18.89 14.35 -13.60
N VAL A 285 -19.26 15.46 -12.95
CA VAL A 285 -20.50 15.65 -12.19
C VAL A 285 -21.04 17.06 -12.40
N TYR A 286 -22.37 17.21 -12.32
CA TYR A 286 -23.01 18.47 -11.96
C TYR A 286 -22.93 18.64 -10.44
N GLY A 287 -23.30 19.81 -9.95
CA GLY A 287 -23.46 19.95 -8.51
C GLY A 287 -23.39 21.37 -7.99
N GLU A 288 -23.74 21.49 -6.72
CA GLU A 288 -23.65 22.73 -5.95
C GLU A 288 -23.12 22.43 -4.56
N GLY A 289 -22.18 23.26 -4.10
CA GLY A 289 -21.24 22.95 -3.02
C GLY A 289 -21.81 22.25 -1.78
N ASP A 290 -22.11 23.02 -0.75
CA ASP A 290 -22.56 22.48 0.53
C ASP A 290 -24.08 22.24 0.51
N PHE A 291 -24.47 20.96 0.51
CA PHE A 291 -25.88 20.56 0.50
C PHE A 291 -26.67 21.11 1.68
N THR A 292 -26.03 21.39 2.82
CA THR A 292 -26.71 21.93 4.01
C THR A 292 -27.17 23.37 3.80
N LYS A 293 -26.48 24.12 2.95
CA LYS A 293 -26.75 25.54 2.67
C LYS A 293 -27.78 25.77 1.57
N LEU A 294 -28.12 24.73 0.81
CA LEU A 294 -29.12 24.83 -0.26
C LEU A 294 -30.53 24.78 0.32
N SER A 295 -31.30 25.84 0.06
CA SER A 295 -32.75 25.81 0.28
C SER A 295 -33.41 24.84 -0.69
N LYS A 296 -34.65 24.43 -0.38
CA LYS A 296 -35.43 23.52 -1.24
C LYS A 296 -35.62 24.07 -2.65
N GLU A 297 -35.93 25.37 -2.77
CA GLU A 297 -36.10 26.05 -4.06
C GLU A 297 -34.79 26.16 -4.83
N GLN A 298 -33.69 26.50 -4.16
CA GLN A 298 -32.37 26.54 -4.80
C GLN A 298 -31.98 25.16 -5.33
N LEU A 299 -32.21 24.11 -4.54
CA LEU A 299 -31.97 22.73 -4.98
C LEU A 299 -32.84 22.39 -6.19
N ARG A 300 -34.14 22.73 -6.17
CA ARG A 300 -35.07 22.47 -7.29
C ARG A 300 -34.57 23.08 -8.59
N LEU A 301 -34.25 24.38 -8.57
CA LEU A 301 -33.76 25.11 -9.75
C LEU A 301 -32.48 24.49 -10.31
N LYS A 302 -31.54 24.10 -9.44
CA LYS A 302 -30.27 23.48 -9.85
C LYS A 302 -30.46 22.08 -10.42
N LEU A 303 -31.40 21.31 -9.89
CA LEU A 303 -31.75 19.99 -10.41
C LEU A 303 -32.45 20.10 -11.77
N GLU A 304 -33.44 20.98 -11.91
CA GLU A 304 -34.10 21.25 -13.20
C GLU A 304 -33.10 21.69 -14.27
N GLU A 305 -32.20 22.63 -13.93
CA GLU A 305 -31.12 23.07 -14.82
C GLU A 305 -30.23 21.89 -15.24
N SER A 306 -29.85 21.02 -14.30
CA SER A 306 -28.97 19.89 -14.58
C SER A 306 -29.66 18.81 -15.42
N ILE A 307 -30.95 18.55 -15.18
CA ILE A 307 -31.74 17.59 -15.95
C ILE A 307 -31.87 18.02 -17.43
N LEU A 308 -32.09 19.31 -17.67
CA LEU A 308 -32.31 19.87 -19.01
C LEU A 308 -31.03 20.10 -19.83
N LYS A 309 -29.84 19.95 -19.24
CA LYS A 309 -28.58 20.15 -19.96
C LYS A 309 -28.40 19.16 -21.10
N SER A 310 -27.78 19.59 -22.20
CA SER A 310 -27.50 18.74 -23.36
C SER A 310 -26.14 18.03 -23.28
N ASN A 311 -25.28 18.38 -22.30
CA ASN A 311 -23.90 17.88 -22.22
C ASN A 311 -23.74 16.59 -21.40
N HIS A 312 -24.82 15.83 -21.18
CA HIS A 312 -24.77 14.56 -20.44
C HIS A 312 -23.78 13.56 -21.08
N LEU A 313 -23.73 13.46 -22.41
CA LEU A 313 -22.80 12.56 -23.11
C LEU A 313 -21.33 12.89 -22.78
N ASP A 314 -20.96 14.17 -22.85
CA ASP A 314 -19.59 14.63 -22.52
C ASP A 314 -19.21 14.29 -21.06
N MET A 315 -20.14 14.46 -20.12
CA MET A 315 -19.93 14.06 -18.72
C MET A 315 -19.62 12.57 -18.62
N LEU A 316 -20.41 11.73 -19.28
CA LEU A 316 -20.29 10.28 -19.19
C LEU A 316 -19.01 9.76 -19.86
N GLU A 317 -18.60 10.36 -20.98
CA GLU A 317 -17.30 10.08 -21.61
C GLU A 317 -16.12 10.43 -20.69
N LYS A 318 -16.24 11.51 -19.91
CA LYS A 318 -15.23 11.87 -18.91
C LYS A 318 -15.24 10.94 -17.71
N GLN A 319 -16.42 10.51 -17.23
CA GLN A 319 -16.53 9.50 -16.18
C GLN A 319 -15.86 8.18 -16.58
N GLU A 320 -16.04 7.75 -17.82
CA GLU A 320 -15.40 6.53 -18.35
C GLU A 320 -13.87 6.60 -18.31
N LYS A 321 -13.28 7.78 -18.50
CA LYS A 321 -11.83 8.00 -18.45
C LYS A 321 -11.26 8.04 -17.02
N LEU A 322 -12.09 8.15 -15.98
CA LEU A 322 -11.61 8.16 -14.59
C LEU A 322 -11.11 6.79 -14.13
N LEU A 323 -11.64 5.71 -14.70
CA LEU A 323 -11.43 4.35 -14.23
C LEU A 323 -10.92 3.45 -15.35
N ASP A 324 -9.67 3.00 -15.24
CA ASP A 324 -9.07 2.09 -16.22
C ASP A 324 -9.34 0.59 -15.94
N GLY A 325 -10.07 0.28 -14.86
CA GLY A 325 -10.39 -1.09 -14.46
C GLY A 325 -9.22 -1.89 -13.86
N GLN A 326 -8.07 -1.26 -13.59
CA GLN A 326 -6.89 -1.90 -13.00
C GLN A 326 -6.72 -1.65 -11.49
N GLN A 327 -7.66 -0.95 -10.86
CA GLN A 327 -7.63 -0.56 -9.44
C GLN A 327 -7.34 -1.77 -8.53
N ALA A 328 -8.13 -2.84 -8.66
CA ALA A 328 -7.97 -4.06 -7.86
C ALA A 328 -6.60 -4.73 -8.07
N GLN A 329 -6.08 -4.75 -9.30
CA GLN A 329 -4.75 -5.29 -9.60
C GLN A 329 -3.65 -4.45 -8.98
N ARG A 330 -3.78 -3.11 -8.98
CA ARG A 330 -2.84 -2.20 -8.32
C ARG A 330 -2.84 -2.41 -6.80
N HIS A 331 -4.01 -2.49 -6.15
CA HIS A 331 -4.09 -2.78 -4.72
C HIS A 331 -3.48 -4.15 -4.37
N LEU A 332 -3.80 -5.18 -5.16
CA LEU A 332 -3.21 -6.51 -4.98
C LEU A 332 -1.68 -6.48 -5.10
N LYS A 333 -1.13 -5.69 -6.04
CA LYS A 333 0.32 -5.54 -6.20
C LYS A 333 0.95 -4.87 -4.99
N ILE A 334 0.33 -3.81 -4.45
CA ILE A 334 0.80 -3.15 -3.23
C ILE A 334 0.83 -4.14 -2.07
N ILE A 335 -0.29 -4.81 -1.81
CA ILE A 335 -0.44 -5.77 -0.71
C ILE A 335 0.58 -6.91 -0.85
N LYS A 336 0.70 -7.49 -2.06
CA LYS A 336 1.72 -8.51 -2.36
C LYS A 336 3.13 -8.02 -2.09
N ASN A 337 3.49 -6.82 -2.56
CA ASN A 337 4.83 -6.29 -2.37
C ASN A 337 5.13 -6.07 -0.88
N THR A 338 4.17 -5.56 -0.11
CA THR A 338 4.31 -5.40 1.34
C THR A 338 4.53 -6.75 2.04
N ILE A 339 3.81 -7.80 1.63
CA ILE A 339 4.00 -9.16 2.16
C ILE A 339 5.37 -9.75 1.74
N VAL A 340 5.74 -9.62 0.46
CA VAL A 340 6.96 -10.22 -0.11
C VAL A 340 8.24 -9.53 0.38
N MET A 341 8.24 -8.21 0.56
CA MET A 341 9.39 -7.47 1.11
C MET A 341 9.79 -7.95 2.51
N ASN A 342 8.91 -8.65 3.22
CA ASN A 342 9.18 -9.20 4.54
C ASN A 342 9.71 -10.63 4.54
N ASN A 343 9.44 -11.41 3.49
CA ASN A 343 9.93 -12.78 3.37
C ASN A 343 11.27 -12.85 2.63
N ILE A 344 12.04 -11.75 2.54
CA ILE A 344 13.41 -11.83 2.02
C ILE A 344 14.32 -12.46 3.06
N ASP A 345 14.06 -13.70 3.46
CA ASP A 345 15.12 -14.49 4.06
C ASP A 345 16.06 -14.88 2.92
N ILE A 346 17.32 -14.47 3.04
CA ILE A 346 18.32 -14.79 2.04
C ILE A 346 19.14 -15.95 2.56
N GLU A 347 19.41 -16.90 1.69
CA GLU A 347 20.27 -18.04 1.99
C GLU A 347 21.63 -17.81 1.34
N LEU A 348 22.70 -17.98 2.13
CA LEU A 348 24.06 -18.03 1.60
C LEU A 348 24.39 -19.49 1.29
N ILE A 349 24.20 -19.91 0.04
CA ILE A 349 24.44 -21.30 -0.39
C ILE A 349 25.84 -21.42 -1.00
N LYS A 350 26.54 -22.54 -0.73
CA LYS A 350 27.88 -22.76 -1.28
C LYS A 350 27.88 -22.74 -2.80
N VAL A 351 28.92 -22.13 -3.37
CA VAL A 351 29.13 -22.11 -4.83
C VAL A 351 29.42 -23.52 -5.34
N THR A 352 28.70 -23.90 -6.40
CA THR A 352 28.89 -25.16 -7.13
C THR A 352 29.48 -24.92 -8.51
N VAL A 353 29.90 -25.98 -9.19
CA VAL A 353 30.41 -25.90 -10.56
C VAL A 353 29.35 -25.35 -11.53
N ASP A 354 28.06 -25.57 -11.27
CA ASP A 354 26.97 -25.09 -12.11
C ASP A 354 26.75 -23.57 -11.99
N ASP A 355 27.31 -22.94 -10.96
CA ASP A 355 27.20 -21.49 -10.73
C ASP A 355 28.23 -20.68 -11.49
N ILE A 356 29.32 -21.30 -11.97
CA ILE A 356 30.52 -20.55 -12.37
C ILE A 356 30.27 -19.65 -13.59
N GLU A 357 29.45 -20.08 -14.55
CA GLU A 357 29.11 -19.26 -15.72
C GLU A 357 28.19 -18.10 -15.35
N LEU A 358 27.26 -18.31 -14.41
CA LEU A 358 26.41 -17.24 -13.91
C LEU A 358 27.24 -16.18 -13.17
N ILE A 359 28.14 -16.62 -12.28
CA ILE A 359 29.08 -15.74 -11.59
C ILE A 359 29.94 -14.96 -12.58
N ARG A 360 30.48 -15.63 -13.61
CA ARG A 360 31.27 -14.98 -14.66
C ARG A 360 30.45 -13.93 -15.41
N SER A 361 29.19 -14.23 -15.72
CA SER A 361 28.31 -13.29 -16.41
C SER A 361 28.07 -12.02 -15.58
N TRP A 362 27.87 -12.15 -14.27
CA TRP A 362 27.72 -11.00 -13.38
C TRP A 362 29.01 -10.21 -13.27
N ARG A 363 30.16 -10.85 -13.02
CA ARG A 363 31.45 -10.17 -12.86
C ARG A 363 31.90 -9.42 -14.12
N ASN A 364 31.45 -9.85 -15.29
CA ASN A 364 31.71 -9.19 -16.57
C ASN A 364 30.65 -8.14 -16.96
N SER A 365 29.57 -7.98 -16.19
CA SER A 365 28.56 -6.95 -16.44
C SER A 365 29.07 -5.59 -15.95
N ASP A 366 28.74 -4.51 -16.65
CA ASP A 366 29.22 -3.17 -16.31
C ASP A 366 28.82 -2.75 -14.89
N GLU A 367 27.65 -3.23 -14.43
CA GLU A 367 27.08 -2.91 -13.12
C GLU A 367 27.81 -3.54 -11.93
N VAL A 368 28.64 -4.57 -12.17
CA VAL A 368 29.49 -5.21 -11.17
C VAL A 368 30.95 -4.91 -11.46
N ALA A 369 31.39 -5.05 -12.71
CA ALA A 369 32.78 -4.88 -13.12
C ALA A 369 33.32 -3.50 -12.75
N SER A 370 32.49 -2.44 -12.81
CA SER A 370 32.87 -1.07 -12.44
C SER A 370 33.33 -0.93 -10.98
N TYR A 371 32.91 -1.83 -10.09
CA TYR A 371 33.23 -1.81 -8.66
C TYR A 371 34.25 -2.88 -8.25
N MET A 372 34.76 -3.65 -9.21
CA MET A 372 35.76 -4.70 -8.98
C MET A 372 37.16 -4.20 -9.32
N TYR A 373 38.19 -4.71 -8.63
CA TYR A 373 39.60 -4.43 -9.00
C TYR A 373 40.00 -5.06 -10.33
N THR A 374 39.32 -6.12 -10.77
CA THR A 374 39.58 -6.74 -12.07
C THR A 374 39.25 -5.77 -13.20
N GLU A 375 40.22 -5.46 -14.06
CA GLU A 375 40.05 -4.60 -15.23
C GLU A 375 39.57 -5.39 -16.47
N ASN A 376 40.18 -6.55 -16.72
CA ASN A 376 39.90 -7.35 -17.91
C ASN A 376 38.66 -8.24 -17.75
N LYS A 377 37.96 -8.49 -18.86
CA LYS A 377 36.88 -9.48 -18.90
C LYS A 377 37.42 -10.87 -18.57
N ILE A 378 36.70 -11.56 -17.69
CA ILE A 378 37.04 -12.90 -17.21
C ILE A 378 36.62 -13.92 -18.27
N SER A 379 37.58 -14.69 -18.78
CA SER A 379 37.31 -15.78 -19.72
C SER A 379 36.67 -16.97 -19.00
N ALA A 380 36.03 -17.87 -19.76
CA ALA A 380 35.48 -19.10 -19.19
C ALA A 380 36.58 -19.98 -18.55
N GLU A 381 37.80 -19.96 -19.11
CA GLU A 381 38.93 -20.71 -18.56
C GLU A 381 39.46 -20.08 -17.26
N ASP A 382 39.57 -18.75 -17.19
CA ASP A 382 39.93 -18.05 -15.95
C ASP A 382 38.94 -18.36 -14.83
N GLN A 383 37.65 -18.38 -15.14
CA GLN A 383 36.60 -18.69 -14.18
C GLN A 383 36.68 -20.14 -13.69
N LYS A 384 36.96 -21.11 -14.57
CA LYS A 384 37.17 -22.52 -14.19
C LYS A 384 38.39 -22.66 -13.29
N ASN A 385 39.48 -21.96 -13.59
CA ASN A 385 40.69 -21.98 -12.78
C ASN A 385 40.48 -21.31 -11.42
N TRP A 386 39.70 -20.22 -11.37
CA TRP A 386 39.25 -19.63 -10.11
C TRP A 386 38.44 -20.64 -9.27
N TYR A 387 37.48 -21.35 -9.87
CA TYR A 387 36.68 -22.36 -9.15
C TYR A 387 37.54 -23.49 -8.59
N LYS A 388 38.47 -24.04 -9.40
CA LYS A 388 39.43 -25.05 -8.94
C LYS A 388 40.23 -24.56 -7.73
N LYS A 389 40.75 -23.34 -7.79
CA LYS A 389 41.51 -22.73 -6.69
C LYS A 389 40.68 -22.66 -5.40
N ILE A 390 39.47 -22.10 -5.47
CA ILE A 390 38.63 -21.91 -4.27
C ILE A 390 38.07 -23.23 -3.74
N SER A 391 37.94 -24.26 -4.56
CA SER A 391 37.41 -25.56 -4.14
C SER A 391 38.32 -26.32 -3.16
N THR A 392 39.60 -25.96 -3.12
CA THR A 392 40.60 -26.54 -2.21
C THR A 392 41.17 -25.53 -1.21
N ASP A 393 40.73 -24.27 -1.27
CA ASP A 393 41.24 -23.19 -0.42
C ASP A 393 40.52 -23.18 0.94
N THR A 394 41.26 -23.34 2.03
CA THR A 394 40.73 -23.26 3.40
C THR A 394 40.77 -21.84 3.98
N THR A 395 41.33 -20.88 3.24
CA THR A 395 41.50 -19.49 3.66
C THR A 395 40.46 -18.55 3.05
N SER A 396 39.55 -19.07 2.24
CA SER A 396 38.49 -18.30 1.59
C SER A 396 37.20 -19.10 1.54
N GLU A 397 36.06 -18.41 1.59
CA GLU A 397 34.75 -19.01 1.39
C GLU A 397 33.90 -18.12 0.47
N TYR A 398 33.11 -18.76 -0.40
CA TYR A 398 32.25 -18.10 -1.37
C TYR A 398 30.85 -18.69 -1.35
N TRP A 399 29.85 -17.81 -1.41
CA TRP A 399 28.43 -18.19 -1.38
C TRP A 399 27.65 -17.44 -2.44
N ILE A 400 26.70 -18.13 -3.08
CA ILE A 400 25.63 -17.51 -3.84
C ILE A 400 24.62 -16.92 -2.86
N ILE A 401 24.24 -15.67 -3.09
CA ILE A 401 23.13 -15.01 -2.41
C ILE A 401 21.84 -15.51 -3.06
N ASN A 402 21.14 -16.44 -2.40
CA ASN A 402 19.92 -17.07 -2.89
C ASN A 402 18.69 -16.45 -2.21
N TYR A 403 17.65 -16.17 -3.00
CA TYR A 403 16.36 -15.71 -2.51
C TYR A 403 15.24 -16.49 -3.17
N ASN A 404 14.54 -17.33 -2.40
CA ASN A 404 13.43 -18.15 -2.91
C ASN A 404 13.78 -18.95 -4.19
N GLY A 405 15.01 -19.48 -4.25
CA GLY A 405 15.52 -20.24 -5.40
C GLY A 405 16.06 -19.37 -6.55
N LYS A 406 15.99 -18.04 -6.43
CA LYS A 406 16.60 -17.09 -7.36
C LYS A 406 17.98 -16.69 -6.87
N LYS A 407 19.01 -16.94 -7.68
CA LYS A 407 20.40 -16.55 -7.41
C LYS A 407 20.56 -15.06 -7.76
N LEU A 408 20.96 -14.23 -6.80
CA LEU A 408 20.96 -12.77 -6.91
C LEU A 408 22.35 -12.14 -6.97
N GLY A 409 23.37 -12.85 -6.49
CA GLY A 409 24.72 -12.32 -6.38
C GLY A 409 25.67 -13.28 -5.67
N LEU A 410 26.82 -12.75 -5.26
CA LEU A 410 27.87 -13.51 -4.57
C LEU A 410 28.31 -12.74 -3.33
N ALA A 411 28.54 -13.46 -2.23
CA ALA A 411 29.24 -12.99 -1.04
C ALA A 411 30.48 -13.85 -0.81
N SER A 412 31.52 -13.28 -0.21
CA SER A 412 32.75 -14.00 0.07
C SER A 412 33.48 -13.47 1.27
N ILE A 413 34.22 -14.35 1.93
CA ILE A 413 35.32 -14.00 2.83
C ILE A 413 36.64 -14.54 2.29
N THR A 414 37.73 -13.81 2.47
CA THR A 414 39.07 -14.17 1.99
C THR A 414 40.13 -13.83 3.03
N ASP A 415 41.31 -14.44 2.91
CA ASP A 415 42.42 -14.26 3.87
C ASP A 415 41.98 -14.53 5.31
N ILE A 416 41.30 -15.66 5.52
CA ILE A 416 40.95 -16.15 6.86
C ILE A 416 42.24 -16.48 7.60
N ASN A 417 42.68 -15.54 8.42
CA ASN A 417 43.92 -15.61 9.15
C ASN A 417 43.65 -15.84 10.64
N ARG A 418 43.91 -17.05 11.11
CA ARG A 418 43.69 -17.44 12.52
C ARG A 418 44.66 -16.78 13.49
N THR A 419 45.87 -16.45 13.04
CA THR A 419 46.89 -15.78 13.87
C THR A 419 46.53 -14.31 14.11
N LEU A 420 46.13 -13.59 13.05
CA LEU A 420 45.63 -12.22 13.16
C LEU A 420 44.18 -12.15 13.67
N SER A 421 43.50 -13.30 13.74
CA SER A 421 42.08 -13.44 14.05
C SER A 421 41.21 -12.50 13.21
N SER A 422 41.42 -12.55 11.89
CA SER A 422 40.77 -11.63 10.97
C SER A 422 40.56 -12.21 9.57
N CYS A 423 39.62 -11.64 8.82
CA CYS A 423 39.47 -11.88 7.39
C CYS A 423 38.94 -10.63 6.67
N TYR A 424 38.94 -10.67 5.35
CA TYR A 424 38.27 -9.69 4.49
C TYR A 424 36.95 -10.24 3.99
N TRP A 425 35.98 -9.36 3.75
CA TRP A 425 34.74 -9.74 3.05
C TRP A 425 34.43 -8.81 1.89
N ALA A 426 33.66 -9.35 0.95
CA ALA A 426 33.12 -8.63 -0.19
C ALA A 426 31.80 -9.25 -0.61
N PHE A 427 30.96 -8.46 -1.28
CA PHE A 427 29.75 -8.97 -1.93
C PHE A 427 29.36 -8.11 -3.12
N TYR A 428 28.54 -8.66 -4.01
CA TYR A 428 27.86 -7.90 -5.06
C TYR A 428 26.52 -8.55 -5.41
N LEU A 429 25.59 -7.73 -5.89
CA LEU A 429 24.32 -8.17 -6.47
C LEU A 429 24.38 -8.06 -7.98
N GLY A 430 24.38 -9.20 -8.65
CA GLY A 430 24.39 -9.32 -10.11
C GLY A 430 23.00 -9.10 -10.74
N ASP A 431 21.93 -9.32 -9.98
CA ASP A 431 20.58 -8.93 -10.39
C ASP A 431 20.26 -7.51 -9.93
N THR A 432 20.05 -6.59 -10.87
CA THR A 432 19.79 -5.17 -10.59
C THR A 432 18.36 -4.89 -10.13
N SER A 433 17.40 -5.78 -10.43
CA SER A 433 15.98 -5.61 -10.11
C SER A 433 15.67 -5.61 -8.61
N VAL A 434 16.65 -6.05 -7.79
CA VAL A 434 16.52 -6.19 -6.34
C VAL A 434 17.31 -5.13 -5.55
N ARG A 435 17.95 -4.17 -6.24
CA ARG A 435 18.67 -3.07 -5.58
C ARG A 435 17.68 -2.17 -4.82
N GLY A 436 18.09 -1.71 -3.63
CA GLY A 436 17.23 -0.91 -2.75
C GLY A 436 16.16 -1.71 -2.00
N ALA A 437 16.09 -3.03 -2.17
CA ALA A 437 15.15 -3.90 -1.45
C ALA A 437 15.65 -4.37 -0.06
N GLY A 438 16.76 -3.81 0.45
CA GLY A 438 17.33 -4.18 1.74
C GLY A 438 18.22 -5.43 1.75
N ILE A 439 18.44 -6.08 0.60
CA ILE A 439 19.20 -7.33 0.49
C ILE A 439 20.65 -7.19 0.97
N GLY A 440 21.35 -6.12 0.58
CA GLY A 440 22.75 -5.91 0.97
C GLY A 440 22.95 -5.90 2.49
N GLY A 441 22.01 -5.30 3.23
CA GLY A 441 22.06 -5.30 4.70
C GLY A 441 21.82 -6.68 5.31
N LYS A 442 21.00 -7.53 4.68
CA LYS A 442 20.82 -8.93 5.10
C LYS A 442 22.08 -9.75 4.85
N VAL A 443 22.74 -9.55 3.71
CA VAL A 443 24.00 -10.23 3.38
C VAL A 443 25.08 -9.86 4.40
N GLU A 444 25.22 -8.56 4.68
CA GLU A 444 26.18 -8.05 5.65
C GLU A 444 25.95 -8.64 7.04
N TYR A 445 24.71 -8.63 7.54
CA TYR A 445 24.38 -9.26 8.82
C TYR A 445 24.73 -10.74 8.86
N ASN A 446 24.38 -11.51 7.83
CA ASN A 446 24.63 -12.95 7.80
C ASN A 446 26.14 -13.26 7.76
N VAL A 447 26.92 -12.48 7.01
CA VAL A 447 28.39 -12.62 6.98
C VAL A 447 29.01 -12.23 8.32
N LEU A 448 28.56 -11.13 8.94
CA LEU A 448 29.01 -10.72 10.27
C LEU A 448 28.75 -11.82 11.31
N SER A 449 27.53 -12.36 11.33
CA SER A 449 27.15 -13.45 12.22
C SER A 449 28.04 -14.68 11.99
N TYR A 450 28.27 -15.08 10.73
CA TYR A 450 29.16 -16.19 10.42
C TYR A 450 30.60 -15.94 10.91
N VAL A 451 31.17 -14.77 10.66
CA VAL A 451 32.55 -14.46 11.03
C VAL A 451 32.75 -14.41 12.55
N PHE A 452 31.84 -13.79 13.28
CA PHE A 452 31.99 -13.58 14.72
C PHE A 452 31.46 -14.71 15.58
N GLU A 453 30.38 -15.38 15.17
CA GLU A 453 29.76 -16.44 15.99
C GLU A 453 30.28 -17.84 15.60
N GLU A 454 30.39 -18.14 14.29
CA GLU A 454 30.84 -19.45 13.80
C GLU A 454 32.36 -19.53 13.71
N LEU A 455 33.00 -18.61 12.99
CA LEU A 455 34.45 -18.59 12.86
C LEU A 455 35.15 -18.03 14.12
N LYS A 456 34.43 -17.28 14.96
CA LYS A 456 34.96 -16.67 16.20
C LYS A 456 36.23 -15.83 15.97
N LEU A 457 36.27 -15.12 14.84
CA LEU A 457 37.37 -14.19 14.55
C LEU A 457 37.19 -12.89 15.34
N HIS A 458 38.28 -12.17 15.56
CA HIS A 458 38.26 -10.90 16.29
C HIS A 458 37.84 -9.71 15.40
N LYS A 459 38.12 -9.77 14.09
CA LYS A 459 37.97 -8.62 13.19
C LYS A 459 37.52 -8.99 11.78
N LEU A 460 36.54 -8.27 11.24
CA LEU A 460 36.12 -8.36 9.84
C LEU A 460 36.48 -7.07 9.10
N ARG A 461 37.12 -7.18 7.92
CA ARG A 461 37.61 -6.05 7.12
C ARG A 461 36.94 -5.99 5.75
N CYS A 462 36.80 -4.82 5.16
CA CYS A 462 36.46 -4.67 3.75
C CYS A 462 37.18 -3.47 3.13
N GLU A 463 37.28 -3.48 1.81
CA GLU A 463 37.87 -2.43 1.00
C GLU A 463 36.84 -1.96 -0.03
N VAL A 464 36.69 -0.64 -0.15
CA VAL A 464 35.69 -0.04 -1.04
C VAL A 464 36.32 1.13 -1.78
N PHE A 465 36.10 1.22 -3.08
CA PHE A 465 36.45 2.43 -3.85
C PHE A 465 35.79 3.67 -3.24
N THR A 466 36.54 4.77 -3.14
CA THR A 466 36.04 6.00 -2.52
C THR A 466 34.84 6.62 -3.24
N PHE A 467 34.69 6.38 -4.55
CA PHE A 467 33.52 6.82 -5.31
C PHE A 467 32.23 6.02 -5.01
N ASN A 468 32.30 4.92 -4.25
CA ASN A 468 31.14 4.10 -3.90
C ASN A 468 30.59 4.46 -2.51
N ASP A 469 30.24 5.74 -2.32
CA ASP A 469 29.70 6.30 -1.07
C ASP A 469 28.50 5.52 -0.53
N LYS A 470 27.70 4.92 -1.40
CA LYS A 470 26.53 4.13 -1.02
C LYS A 470 26.91 2.90 -0.20
N VAL A 471 27.94 2.16 -0.62
CA VAL A 471 28.40 0.95 0.08
C VAL A 471 29.19 1.32 1.33
N ILE A 472 30.01 2.38 1.27
CA ILE A 472 30.69 2.92 2.46
C ILE A 472 29.68 3.30 3.54
N SER A 473 28.66 4.08 3.18
CA SER A 473 27.58 4.48 4.09
C SER A 473 26.79 3.30 4.62
N MET A 474 26.69 2.20 3.85
CA MET A 474 26.02 0.98 4.31
C MET A 474 26.83 0.33 5.42
N HIS A 475 28.11 0.06 5.19
CA HIS A 475 28.99 -0.54 6.20
C HIS A 475 29.04 0.29 7.49
N GLU A 476 29.15 1.61 7.38
CA GLU A 476 29.15 2.51 8.56
C GLU A 476 27.83 2.43 9.34
N LYS A 477 26.68 2.31 8.66
CA LYS A 477 25.37 2.09 9.30
C LYS A 477 25.24 0.72 9.97
N PHE A 478 26.13 -0.20 9.62
CA PHE A 478 26.32 -1.51 10.22
C PHE A 478 27.50 -1.51 11.19
N GLY A 479 27.98 -0.34 11.63
CA GLY A 479 28.97 -0.23 12.69
C GLY A 479 30.43 -0.43 12.26
N PHE A 480 30.71 -0.64 10.97
CA PHE A 480 32.09 -0.60 10.48
C PHE A 480 32.66 0.81 10.64
N ARG A 481 33.96 0.88 10.92
CA ARG A 481 34.72 2.13 11.01
C ARG A 481 35.78 2.17 9.94
N ARG A 482 36.03 3.35 9.37
CA ARG A 482 37.16 3.58 8.47
C ARG A 482 38.46 3.44 9.25
N GLU A 483 39.40 2.66 8.74
CA GLU A 483 40.71 2.42 9.35
C GLU A 483 41.87 2.72 8.42
N ALA A 484 41.64 2.77 7.11
CA ALA A 484 42.68 3.04 6.12
C ALA A 484 42.17 3.88 4.94
N TYR A 485 43.08 4.65 4.35
CA TYR A 485 42.87 5.36 3.09
C TYR A 485 44.06 5.07 2.16
N TYR A 486 43.81 4.31 1.11
CA TYR A 486 44.81 3.90 0.14
C TYR A 486 44.73 4.82 -1.08
N ARG A 487 45.73 5.70 -1.22
CA ARG A 487 45.85 6.61 -2.36
C ARG A 487 46.32 5.86 -3.60
N ASP A 488 45.74 6.17 -4.76
CA ASP A 488 46.09 5.57 -6.05
C ASP A 488 46.18 4.04 -6.01
N HIS A 489 45.26 3.39 -5.29
CA HIS A 489 45.37 1.98 -4.94
C HIS A 489 45.11 1.04 -6.11
N CYS A 490 44.24 1.43 -7.06
CA CYS A 490 43.87 0.60 -8.20
C CYS A 490 43.81 1.42 -9.47
N TYR A 491 44.56 0.99 -10.50
CA TYR A 491 44.48 1.55 -11.85
C TYR A 491 43.35 0.86 -12.62
N LYS A 492 42.37 1.64 -13.10
CA LYS A 492 41.22 1.13 -13.83
C LYS A 492 40.64 2.21 -14.74
N ASN A 493 40.25 1.81 -15.96
CA ASN A 493 39.63 2.71 -16.93
C ASN A 493 40.51 3.94 -17.24
N GLY A 494 41.83 3.74 -17.30
CA GLY A 494 42.79 4.80 -17.62
C GLY A 494 43.17 5.73 -16.47
N ALA A 495 42.68 5.51 -15.24
CA ALA A 495 42.97 6.36 -14.08
C ALA A 495 43.25 5.55 -12.82
N TYR A 496 44.01 6.13 -11.89
CA TYR A 496 44.14 5.61 -10.52
C TYR A 496 42.95 6.03 -9.67
N HIS A 497 42.48 5.11 -8.83
CA HIS A 497 41.35 5.33 -7.91
C HIS A 497 41.77 5.01 -6.47
N ASP A 498 41.28 5.84 -5.56
CA ASP A 498 41.48 5.67 -4.13
C ASP A 498 40.54 4.61 -3.54
N VAL A 499 40.97 3.99 -2.45
CA VAL A 499 40.21 2.96 -1.72
C VAL A 499 40.19 3.30 -0.24
N VAL A 500 39.04 3.11 0.40
CA VAL A 500 38.90 3.15 1.86
C VAL A 500 38.83 1.73 2.41
N GLY A 501 39.63 1.47 3.45
CA GLY A 501 39.53 0.26 4.25
C GLY A 501 38.64 0.50 5.47
N LEU A 502 37.67 -0.38 5.70
CA LEU A 502 36.82 -0.37 6.89
C LEU A 502 36.92 -1.69 7.64
N ALA A 503 36.64 -1.67 8.94
CA ALA A 503 36.53 -2.88 9.73
C ALA A 503 35.52 -2.78 10.88
N MET A 504 35.11 -3.94 11.37
CA MET A 504 34.36 -4.12 12.61
C MET A 504 35.11 -5.08 13.54
N LEU A 505 35.05 -4.81 14.84
CA LEU A 505 35.54 -5.70 15.90
C LEU A 505 34.41 -6.55 16.51
N GLU A 506 34.78 -7.72 17.01
CA GLU A 506 33.88 -8.66 17.69
C GLU A 506 33.15 -8.03 18.89
N SER A 507 33.82 -7.14 19.63
CA SER A 507 33.20 -6.41 20.74
C SER A 507 32.08 -5.47 20.30
N GLU A 508 32.19 -4.89 19.11
CA GLU A 508 31.17 -4.00 18.54
C GLU A 508 29.99 -4.80 18.03
N TRP A 509 30.26 -5.94 17.37
CA TRP A 509 29.24 -6.90 16.97
C TRP A 509 28.39 -7.35 18.17
N LYS A 510 29.00 -7.76 19.28
CA LYS A 510 28.29 -8.20 20.50
C LYS A 510 27.30 -7.16 21.03
N ILE A 511 27.61 -5.88 20.89
CA ILE A 511 26.74 -4.78 21.34
C ILE A 511 25.62 -4.51 20.33
N LEU A 512 25.91 -4.64 19.04
CA LEU A 512 25.02 -4.18 17.98
C LEU A 512 24.16 -5.28 17.36
N LYS A 513 24.50 -6.57 17.53
CA LYS A 513 23.89 -7.68 16.79
C LYS A 513 22.38 -7.76 16.90
N ASP A 514 21.80 -7.57 18.08
CA ASP A 514 20.35 -7.68 18.27
C ASP A 514 19.63 -6.49 17.61
N LYS A 515 20.19 -5.29 17.75
CA LYS A 515 19.69 -4.08 17.08
C LYS A 515 19.82 -4.17 15.56
N MET A 516 20.90 -4.76 15.05
CA MET A 516 21.09 -5.00 13.63
C MET A 516 20.12 -6.05 13.10
N HIS A 517 19.96 -7.16 13.81
CA HIS A 517 18.99 -8.20 13.48
C HIS A 517 17.60 -7.59 13.36
N ALA A 518 17.18 -6.83 14.38
CA ALA A 518 15.92 -6.12 14.39
C ALA A 518 15.73 -5.20 13.19
N LYS A 519 16.75 -4.39 12.87
CA LYS A 519 16.74 -3.46 11.74
C LYS A 519 16.66 -4.18 10.38
N VAL A 520 17.31 -5.33 10.26
CA VAL A 520 17.53 -6.05 9.00
C VAL A 520 16.41 -7.05 8.70
N TYR A 521 15.94 -7.76 9.71
CA TYR A 521 14.90 -8.76 9.62
C TYR A 521 13.54 -8.25 10.12
N ARG A 522 13.44 -6.95 10.48
CA ARG A 522 12.21 -6.30 10.97
C ARG A 522 11.56 -7.08 12.10
N THR A 523 12.38 -7.57 13.03
CA THR A 523 11.93 -7.95 14.37
C THR A 523 12.29 -6.83 15.32
N ASN A 524 11.50 -5.77 15.32
CA ASN A 524 11.11 -5.06 16.52
C ASN A 524 9.96 -4.15 16.15
#